data_AF-A0A6J4SXN3-F1
#
_entry.id   AF-A0A6J4SXN3-F1
#
_cell.length_a   1.000
_cell.length_b   1.000
_cell.length_c   1.000
_cell.angle_alpha   90.00
_cell.angle_beta   90.00
_cell.angle_gamma   90.00
#
_symmetry.space_group_name_H-M   'P 1'
#
loop_
_entity.id
_entity.type
_entity.pdbx_description
1 polymer ?
#
loop_
_entity_poly.entity_id
_entity_poly.type
_entity_poly.pdbx_seq_one_letter_code
_entity_poly.pdbx_strand_id
1 'polypeptide(L)'
;MGQEPLSEILSRPPVEALEGFLRRWHGVTSSVDRQPVRADVAPALRPVHRVGSLAPRFFAVNELLRTPRHDGDMAVFYSEEQWVWEWAVRVDDLSLDDPPVFSREVDAPGGWAQEAPGVSVFLLQLAVMNAALAPSHGAAAAWLSARDADHALAPLRELELPPWRWPGYPSRFYAGDDVVAFACPNEGGPSQDEPYRSVWVGGLDEHALSFLAPHLTAAWDMD
;
A
#
# COMPACT_ATOMS: atom_id res chain seq x y z
N MET A 1 -8.65 -16.59 23.33
CA MET A 1 -8.60 -15.13 23.18
C MET A 1 -8.51 -14.87 21.68
N GLY A 2 -9.50 -14.20 21.10
CA GLY A 2 -9.45 -13.85 19.66
C GLY A 2 -8.29 -12.90 19.41
N GLN A 3 -7.67 -12.99 18.23
CA GLN A 3 -6.70 -11.98 17.80
C GLN A 3 -7.44 -10.68 17.48
N GLU A 4 -6.74 -9.55 17.61
CA GLU A 4 -7.33 -8.24 17.32
C GLU A 4 -7.56 -8.06 15.80
N PRO A 5 -8.73 -7.52 15.39
CA PRO A 5 -9.02 -7.22 13.99
C PRO A 5 -7.99 -6.30 13.32
N LEU A 6 -7.67 -6.56 12.05
CA LEU A 6 -6.81 -5.69 11.24
C LEU A 6 -7.42 -4.28 11.11
N SER A 7 -8.73 -4.16 10.97
CA SER A 7 -9.45 -2.88 10.92
C SER A 7 -9.20 -2.00 12.16
N GLU A 8 -9.12 -2.60 13.35
CA GLU A 8 -8.81 -1.90 14.61
C GLU A 8 -7.32 -1.57 14.71
N ILE A 9 -6.43 -2.50 14.33
CA ILE A 9 -4.98 -2.26 14.27
C ILE A 9 -4.66 -1.08 13.33
N LEU A 10 -5.28 -1.06 12.15
CA LEU A 10 -5.03 -0.09 11.08
C LEU A 10 -5.70 1.28 11.32
N SER A 11 -6.55 1.39 12.34
CA SER A 11 -7.16 2.66 12.76
C SER A 11 -6.30 3.45 13.77
N ARG A 12 -5.16 2.90 14.17
CA ARG A 12 -4.22 3.52 15.13
C ARG A 12 -3.32 4.56 14.45
N PRO A 13 -2.53 5.33 15.21
CA PRO A 13 -1.48 6.18 14.64
C PRO A 13 -0.55 5.38 13.70
N PRO A 14 -0.06 5.95 12.58
CA PRO A 14 0.56 5.19 11.49
C PRO A 14 1.70 4.25 11.91
N VAL A 15 2.57 4.71 12.82
CA VAL A 15 3.69 3.89 13.33
C VAL A 15 3.18 2.68 14.12
N GLU A 16 2.22 2.89 15.03
CA GLU A 16 1.62 1.82 15.82
C GLU A 16 0.82 0.83 14.96
N ALA A 17 0.07 1.36 13.98
CA ALA A 17 -0.68 0.58 13.01
C ALA A 17 0.25 -0.29 12.17
N LEU A 18 1.35 0.27 11.66
CA LEU A 18 2.35 -0.48 10.88
C LEU A 18 2.99 -1.59 11.69
N GLU A 19 3.44 -1.33 12.93
CA GLU A 19 4.01 -2.38 13.79
C GLU A 19 3.00 -3.48 14.10
N GLY A 20 1.75 -3.11 14.40
CA GLY A 20 0.67 -4.06 14.64
C GLY A 20 0.37 -4.91 13.41
N PHE A 21 0.32 -4.27 12.24
CA PHE A 21 0.10 -4.94 10.95
C PHE A 21 1.23 -5.91 10.63
N LEU A 22 2.49 -5.51 10.73
CA LEU A 22 3.64 -6.39 10.47
C LEU A 22 3.64 -7.61 11.40
N ARG A 23 3.26 -7.43 12.67
CA ARG A 23 3.12 -8.54 13.61
C ARG A 23 1.98 -9.49 13.22
N ARG A 24 0.82 -8.94 12.87
CA ARG A 24 -0.39 -9.71 12.56
C ARG A 24 -0.30 -10.42 11.21
N TRP A 25 0.23 -9.74 10.20
CA TRP A 25 0.27 -10.18 8.80
C TRP A 25 1.53 -10.97 8.45
N HIS A 26 2.69 -10.51 8.90
CA HIS A 26 3.98 -11.13 8.57
C HIS A 26 4.60 -11.94 9.72
N GLY A 27 3.93 -12.02 10.88
CA GLY A 27 4.45 -12.73 12.05
C GLY A 27 5.69 -12.07 12.66
N VAL A 28 5.93 -10.78 12.38
CA VAL A 28 7.11 -10.06 12.86
C VAL A 28 7.01 -9.86 14.38
N THR A 29 7.93 -10.46 15.12
CA THR A 29 7.97 -10.39 16.60
C THR A 29 8.93 -9.34 17.13
N SER A 30 9.88 -8.88 16.31
CA SER A 30 10.82 -7.82 16.67
C SER A 30 10.23 -6.44 16.39
N SER A 31 10.53 -5.46 17.25
CA SER A 31 10.18 -4.06 16.96
C SER A 31 11.00 -3.53 15.77
N VAL A 32 10.34 -2.71 14.95
CA VAL A 32 10.94 -2.06 13.77
C VAL A 32 12.15 -1.23 14.17
N ASP A 33 12.05 -0.50 15.28
CA ASP A 33 13.11 0.39 15.75
C ASP A 33 14.41 -0.32 16.19
N ARG A 34 14.32 -1.61 16.50
CA ARG A 34 15.49 -2.41 16.92
C ARG A 34 16.32 -2.90 15.75
N GLN A 35 15.85 -2.73 14.52
CA GLN A 35 16.59 -3.21 13.37
C GLN A 35 17.78 -2.33 13.06
N PRO A 36 18.96 -2.92 12.84
CA PRO A 36 20.12 -2.17 12.41
C PRO A 36 19.82 -1.56 11.05
N VAL A 37 20.13 -0.27 10.92
CA VAL A 37 20.14 0.41 9.63
C VAL A 37 21.57 0.83 9.35
N ARG A 38 21.96 0.78 8.08
CA ARG A 38 23.28 1.26 7.69
C ARG A 38 23.43 2.73 8.06
N ALA A 39 24.62 3.11 8.50
CA ALA A 39 24.90 4.48 8.96
C ALA A 39 24.76 5.53 7.85
N ASP A 40 24.83 5.12 6.58
CA ASP A 40 24.69 5.98 5.40
C ASP A 40 23.24 6.21 4.97
N VAL A 41 22.26 5.55 5.59
CA VAL A 41 20.84 5.81 5.35
C VAL A 41 20.39 7.05 6.12
N ALA A 42 19.87 8.04 5.40
CA ALA A 42 19.30 9.25 5.96
C ALA A 42 18.21 8.93 7.01
N PRO A 43 18.12 9.69 8.12
CA PRO A 43 17.13 9.48 9.17
C PRO A 43 15.71 9.21 8.66
N ALA A 44 15.25 10.06 7.73
CA ALA A 44 13.97 9.97 7.04
C ALA A 44 13.64 8.59 6.45
N LEU A 45 14.63 7.86 5.94
CA LEU A 45 14.44 6.61 5.21
C LEU A 45 14.72 5.38 6.08
N ARG A 46 15.22 5.56 7.30
CA ARG A 46 15.48 4.45 8.21
C ARG A 46 14.25 3.58 8.45
N PRO A 47 13.03 4.11 8.67
CA PRO A 47 11.85 3.27 8.85
C PRO A 47 11.63 2.32 7.66
N VAL A 48 11.78 2.81 6.43
CA VAL A 48 11.59 2.04 5.19
C VAL A 48 12.56 0.85 5.12
N HIS A 49 13.84 1.10 5.37
CA HIS A 49 14.86 0.05 5.36
C HIS A 49 14.71 -0.96 6.51
N ARG A 50 14.23 -0.53 7.68
CA ARG A 50 13.94 -1.43 8.81
C ARG A 50 12.81 -2.39 8.46
N VAL A 51 11.73 -1.90 7.87
CA VAL A 51 10.61 -2.74 7.42
C VAL A 51 11.07 -3.75 6.38
N GLY A 52 11.83 -3.32 5.36
CA GLY A 52 12.35 -4.22 4.33
C GLY A 52 13.26 -5.32 4.87
N SER A 53 13.96 -5.05 5.98
CA SER A 53 14.79 -6.05 6.65
C SER A 53 13.97 -7.07 7.45
N LEU A 54 12.81 -6.68 8.00
CA LEU A 54 11.94 -7.53 8.80
C LEU A 54 10.99 -8.38 7.98
N ALA A 55 10.49 -7.83 6.89
CA ALA A 55 9.53 -8.46 6.02
C ALA A 55 10.02 -8.31 4.58
N PRO A 56 10.93 -9.18 4.09
CA PRO A 56 11.45 -9.08 2.72
C PRO A 56 10.35 -9.15 1.64
N ARG A 57 9.23 -9.84 1.94
CA ARG A 57 8.05 -9.90 1.05
C ARG A 57 7.19 -8.63 1.07
N PHE A 58 7.49 -7.67 1.94
CA PHE A 58 6.77 -6.40 2.03
C PHE A 58 6.91 -5.56 0.76
N PHE A 59 8.05 -5.67 0.08
CA PHE A 59 8.35 -5.00 -1.19
C PHE A 59 8.38 -6.01 -2.34
N ALA A 60 7.46 -6.97 -2.35
CA ALA A 60 7.46 -8.04 -3.36
C ALA A 60 7.07 -7.54 -4.77
N VAL A 61 6.31 -6.44 -4.85
CA VAL A 61 5.76 -5.91 -6.11
C VAL A 61 6.57 -4.75 -6.67
N ASN A 62 7.40 -4.11 -5.85
CA ASN A 62 8.03 -2.83 -6.16
C ASN A 62 9.44 -2.78 -5.54
N GLU A 63 10.30 -1.90 -6.03
CA GLU A 63 11.70 -1.86 -5.63
C GLU A 63 12.01 -0.78 -4.58
N LEU A 64 12.50 -1.23 -3.42
CA LEU A 64 13.21 -0.37 -2.47
C LEU A 64 14.65 -0.14 -2.92
N LEU A 65 14.97 1.09 -3.28
CA LEU A 65 16.32 1.47 -3.68
C LEU A 65 17.27 1.40 -2.47
N ARG A 66 18.36 0.64 -2.63
CA ARG A 66 19.38 0.51 -1.56
C ARG A 66 20.05 1.84 -1.23
N THR A 67 20.24 2.67 -2.24
CA THR A 67 20.78 4.02 -2.14
C THR A 67 19.82 4.93 -2.90
N PRO A 68 19.31 5.99 -2.27
CA PRO A 68 18.41 6.91 -2.96
C PRO A 68 19.06 7.51 -4.20
N ARG A 69 18.31 7.55 -5.30
CA ARG A 69 18.73 8.23 -6.53
C ARG A 69 18.33 9.70 -6.45
N HIS A 70 19.27 10.60 -6.74
CA HIS A 70 18.97 12.02 -6.76
C HIS A 70 18.36 12.43 -8.10
N ASP A 71 17.30 13.23 -8.06
CA ASP A 71 16.67 13.89 -9.20
C ASP A 71 16.30 15.32 -8.80
N GLY A 72 17.16 16.27 -9.16
CA GLY A 72 17.02 17.67 -8.73
C GLY A 72 17.07 17.79 -7.20
N ASP A 73 16.00 18.33 -6.61
CA ASP A 73 15.78 18.50 -5.18
C ASP A 73 15.15 17.26 -4.51
N MET A 74 15.01 16.15 -5.24
CA MET A 74 14.35 14.93 -4.78
C MET A 74 15.34 13.78 -4.61
N ALA A 75 15.16 13.02 -3.53
CA ALA A 75 15.82 11.75 -3.26
C ALA A 75 14.82 10.61 -3.46
N VAL A 76 14.83 10.01 -4.65
CA VAL A 76 14.01 8.85 -5.01
C VAL A 76 14.49 7.66 -4.22
N PHE A 77 13.59 7.02 -3.46
CA PHE A 77 13.95 5.89 -2.59
C PHE A 77 13.14 4.63 -2.92
N TYR A 78 12.05 4.74 -3.67
CA TYR A 78 11.19 3.62 -4.01
C TYR A 78 10.68 3.78 -5.44
N SER A 79 10.65 2.69 -6.19
CA SER A 79 10.20 2.67 -7.59
C SER A 79 9.26 1.51 -7.81
N GLU A 80 8.30 1.71 -8.70
CA GLU A 80 7.49 0.63 -9.23
C GLU A 80 8.38 -0.30 -10.10
N GLU A 81 8.09 -1.60 -10.15
CA GLU A 81 8.95 -2.62 -10.79
C GLU A 81 9.19 -2.37 -12.28
N GLN A 82 8.20 -1.81 -12.99
CA GLN A 82 8.31 -1.41 -14.39
C GLN A 82 8.90 0.00 -14.57
N TRP A 83 9.25 0.68 -13.48
CA TRP A 83 9.85 2.01 -13.45
C TRP A 83 8.97 3.09 -14.07
N VAL A 84 7.65 2.88 -14.12
CA VAL A 84 6.73 3.89 -14.64
C VAL A 84 6.32 4.89 -13.55
N TRP A 85 6.54 4.56 -12.28
CA TRP A 85 6.18 5.39 -11.13
C TRP A 85 7.27 5.40 -10.06
N GLU A 86 7.51 6.56 -9.46
CA GLU A 86 8.57 6.76 -8.47
C GLU A 86 8.07 7.50 -7.25
N TRP A 87 8.70 7.23 -6.10
CA TRP A 87 8.46 7.91 -4.84
C TRP A 87 9.75 8.45 -4.23
N ALA A 88 9.66 9.65 -3.68
CA ALA A 88 10.79 10.42 -3.23
C ALA A 88 10.48 11.27 -2.00
N VAL A 89 11.54 11.67 -1.31
CA VAL A 89 11.54 12.71 -0.27
C VAL A 89 12.39 13.87 -0.78
N ARG A 90 12.09 15.12 -0.40
CA ARG A 90 12.97 16.25 -0.74
C ARG A 90 14.32 16.10 -0.05
N VAL A 91 15.40 16.45 -0.74
CA VAL A 91 16.77 16.39 -0.20
C VAL A 91 16.90 17.20 1.10
N ASP A 92 16.28 18.38 1.16
CA ASP A 92 16.29 19.24 2.36
C ASP A 92 15.53 18.63 3.55
N ASP A 93 14.58 17.73 3.27
CA ASP A 93 13.73 17.08 4.26
C ASP A 93 14.33 15.75 4.79
N LEU A 94 15.47 15.29 4.26
CA LEU A 94 16.12 14.02 4.66
C LEU A 94 16.54 13.95 6.13
N SER A 95 16.63 15.12 6.79
CA SER A 95 16.96 15.22 8.22
C SER A 95 15.73 15.14 9.15
N LEU A 96 14.52 15.23 8.59
CA LEU A 96 13.29 15.10 9.36
C LEU A 96 13.06 13.63 9.74
N ASP A 97 12.39 13.40 10.87
CA ASP A 97 12.05 12.05 11.33
C ASP A 97 10.95 11.40 10.47
N ASP A 98 9.99 12.20 9.99
CA ASP A 98 8.85 11.72 9.19
C ASP A 98 8.50 12.73 8.07
N PRO A 99 9.36 12.88 7.04
CA PRO A 99 9.13 13.88 6.00
C PRO A 99 8.01 13.49 5.03
N PRO A 100 7.38 14.47 4.35
CA PRO A 100 6.41 14.18 3.30
C PRO A 100 6.99 13.34 2.17
N VAL A 101 6.18 12.45 1.63
CA VAL A 101 6.51 11.65 0.45
C VAL A 101 5.83 12.23 -0.77
N PHE A 102 6.58 12.31 -1.85
CA PHE A 102 6.12 12.75 -3.16
C PHE A 102 6.20 11.59 -4.14
N SER A 103 5.37 11.64 -5.16
CA SER A 103 5.37 10.68 -6.24
C SER A 103 5.18 11.32 -7.60
N ARG A 104 5.55 10.59 -8.65
CA ARG A 104 5.30 10.98 -10.04
C ARG A 104 5.27 9.75 -10.94
N GLU A 105 4.65 9.92 -12.09
CA GLU A 105 4.91 9.08 -13.26
C GLU A 105 6.19 9.57 -13.95
N VAL A 106 7.10 8.65 -14.32
CA VAL A 106 8.46 9.00 -14.76
C VAL A 106 8.47 9.81 -16.06
N ASP A 107 7.63 9.43 -17.02
CA ASP A 107 7.60 10.03 -18.37
C ASP A 107 6.41 11.00 -18.57
N ALA A 108 5.62 11.24 -17.52
CA ALA A 108 4.50 12.18 -17.61
C ALA A 108 4.98 13.64 -17.51
N PRO A 109 4.27 14.59 -18.14
CA PRO A 109 4.54 16.01 -17.96
C PRO A 109 4.21 16.52 -16.54
N GLY A 110 3.56 15.70 -15.70
CA GLY A 110 3.27 16.01 -14.31
C GLY A 110 4.52 15.88 -13.45
N GLY A 111 4.96 16.97 -12.84
CA GLY A 111 6.05 16.93 -11.86
C GLY A 111 5.68 16.19 -10.57
N TRP A 112 6.58 16.23 -9.59
CA TRP A 112 6.37 15.65 -8.28
C TRP A 112 5.11 16.21 -7.59
N ALA A 113 4.21 15.31 -7.19
CA ALA A 113 3.04 15.62 -6.40
C ALA A 113 3.15 14.97 -5.02
N GLN A 114 2.60 15.59 -3.99
CA GLN A 114 2.57 14.95 -2.67
C GLN A 114 1.70 13.69 -2.72
N GLU A 115 2.24 12.58 -2.23
CA GLU A 115 1.60 11.26 -2.10
C GLU A 115 1.10 11.06 -0.67
N ALA A 116 1.98 11.29 0.30
CA ALA A 116 1.67 11.12 1.72
C ALA A 116 2.22 12.29 2.55
N PRO A 117 1.57 12.65 3.67
CA PRO A 117 2.07 13.68 4.57
C PRO A 117 3.34 13.28 5.33
N GLY A 118 3.67 11.98 5.38
CA GLY A 118 4.83 11.44 6.07
C GLY A 118 5.23 10.06 5.52
N VAL A 119 6.49 9.67 5.70
CA VAL A 119 7.02 8.32 5.44
C VAL A 119 6.25 7.26 6.24
N SER A 120 5.81 7.58 7.46
CA SER A 120 5.04 6.66 8.31
C SER A 120 3.69 6.30 7.68
N VAL A 121 2.96 7.29 7.17
CA VAL A 121 1.69 7.10 6.44
C VAL A 121 1.92 6.35 5.13
N PHE A 122 2.96 6.74 4.38
CA PHE A 122 3.36 6.06 3.15
C PHE A 122 3.64 4.57 3.37
N LEU A 123 4.38 4.22 4.42
CA LEU A 123 4.68 2.82 4.75
C LEU A 123 3.43 2.03 5.13
N LEU A 124 2.48 2.65 5.84
CA LEU A 124 1.22 2.01 6.16
C LEU A 124 0.39 1.75 4.89
N GLN A 125 0.31 2.73 3.98
CA GLN A 125 -0.34 2.57 2.68
C GLN A 125 0.33 1.45 1.87
N LEU A 126 1.66 1.41 1.80
CA LEU A 126 2.40 0.34 1.15
C LEU A 126 2.15 -1.03 1.78
N ALA A 127 2.02 -1.11 3.10
CA ALA A 127 1.75 -2.36 3.80
C ALA A 127 0.43 -2.97 3.34
N VAL A 128 -0.63 -2.17 3.35
CA VAL A 128 -1.98 -2.58 2.94
C VAL A 128 -2.00 -2.90 1.44
N MET A 129 -1.38 -2.05 0.62
CA MET A 129 -1.32 -2.24 -0.83
C MET A 129 -0.60 -3.54 -1.21
N ASN A 130 0.61 -3.79 -0.71
CA ASN A 130 1.37 -4.99 -1.05
C ASN A 130 0.69 -6.25 -0.51
N ALA A 131 0.06 -6.18 0.67
CA ALA A 131 -0.71 -7.28 1.22
C ALA A 131 -1.94 -7.63 0.36
N ALA A 132 -2.56 -6.63 -0.30
CA ALA A 132 -3.66 -6.86 -1.24
C ALA A 132 -3.18 -7.30 -2.64
N LEU A 133 -2.04 -6.80 -3.12
CA LEU A 133 -1.49 -7.09 -4.45
C LEU A 133 -0.77 -8.45 -4.55
N ALA A 134 -0.13 -8.90 -3.47
CA ALA A 134 0.61 -10.16 -3.43
C ALA A 134 0.27 -10.99 -2.17
N PRO A 135 -1.02 -11.32 -1.93
CA PRO A 135 -1.44 -12.07 -0.77
C PRO A 135 -1.02 -13.54 -0.86
N SER A 136 -1.13 -14.27 0.25
CA SER A 136 -1.10 -15.75 0.22
C SER A 136 -2.46 -16.34 -0.14
N HIS A 137 -3.54 -15.59 0.05
CA HIS A 137 -4.90 -15.89 -0.37
C HIS A 137 -5.52 -14.62 -0.93
N GLY A 138 -5.84 -14.61 -2.23
CA GLY A 138 -6.13 -13.39 -2.96
C GLY A 138 -7.35 -13.44 -3.85
N ALA A 139 -7.93 -12.26 -4.07
CA ALA A 139 -8.90 -12.02 -5.12
C ALA A 139 -8.63 -10.66 -5.76
N ALA A 140 -8.63 -10.59 -7.08
CA ALA A 140 -8.47 -9.34 -7.81
C ALA A 140 -9.48 -9.23 -8.95
N ALA A 141 -9.95 -8.02 -9.24
CA ALA A 141 -10.80 -7.74 -10.39
C ALA A 141 -10.45 -6.37 -10.95
N ALA A 142 -10.05 -6.32 -12.23
CA ALA A 142 -9.61 -5.07 -12.86
C ALA A 142 -10.78 -4.21 -13.38
N TRP A 143 -11.95 -4.81 -13.65
CA TRP A 143 -13.04 -4.15 -14.37
C TRP A 143 -14.38 -4.34 -13.67
N LEU A 144 -14.45 -4.01 -12.38
CA LEU A 144 -15.74 -3.94 -11.69
C LEU A 144 -16.42 -2.61 -12.00
N SER A 145 -17.74 -2.66 -12.23
CA SER A 145 -18.54 -1.44 -12.18
C SER A 145 -18.36 -0.77 -10.83
N ALA A 146 -18.48 0.56 -10.76
CA ALA A 146 -18.40 1.26 -9.48
C ALA A 146 -19.38 0.67 -8.44
N ARG A 147 -20.59 0.28 -8.88
CA ARG A 147 -21.59 -0.35 -8.02
C ARG A 147 -21.15 -1.71 -7.49
N ASP A 148 -20.60 -2.57 -8.33
CA ASP A 148 -20.17 -3.91 -7.90
C ASP A 148 -18.93 -3.82 -7.00
N ALA A 149 -18.02 -2.90 -7.28
CA ALA A 149 -16.90 -2.60 -6.39
C ALA A 149 -17.39 -2.09 -5.02
N ASP A 150 -18.34 -1.16 -4.99
CA ASP A 150 -18.93 -0.65 -3.74
C ASP A 150 -19.60 -1.78 -2.96
N HIS A 151 -20.36 -2.66 -3.62
CA HIS A 151 -20.99 -3.81 -2.97
C HIS A 151 -19.97 -4.81 -2.41
N ALA A 152 -18.92 -5.14 -3.18
CA ALA A 152 -17.89 -6.08 -2.74
C ALA A 152 -17.09 -5.53 -1.55
N LEU A 153 -16.85 -4.21 -1.50
CA LEU A 153 -16.08 -3.56 -0.44
C LEU A 153 -16.93 -3.14 0.76
N ALA A 154 -18.26 -3.08 0.64
CA ALA A 154 -19.17 -2.65 1.71
C ALA A 154 -19.00 -3.37 3.06
N PRO A 155 -18.62 -4.67 3.13
CA PRO A 155 -18.34 -5.33 4.39
C PRO A 155 -17.06 -4.87 5.09
N LEU A 156 -16.17 -4.16 4.39
CA LEU A 156 -14.89 -3.69 4.91
C LEU A 156 -14.99 -2.24 5.37
N ARG A 157 -14.14 -1.87 6.34
CA ARG A 157 -13.99 -0.48 6.77
C ARG A 157 -12.99 0.22 5.86
N GLU A 158 -13.40 1.32 5.24
CA GLU A 158 -12.46 2.25 4.59
C GLU A 158 -11.55 2.88 5.65
N LEU A 159 -10.24 2.85 5.42
CA LEU A 159 -9.24 3.40 6.33
C LEU A 159 -9.15 4.93 6.16
N GLU A 160 -8.91 5.65 7.25
CA GLU A 160 -8.69 7.11 7.24
C GLU A 160 -7.28 7.49 6.75
N LEU A 161 -6.91 6.97 5.58
CA LEU A 161 -5.64 7.25 4.91
C LEU A 161 -5.88 8.23 3.75
N PRO A 162 -4.90 9.10 3.44
CA PRO A 162 -5.02 9.96 2.26
C PRO A 162 -5.12 9.11 0.98
N PRO A 163 -5.77 9.64 -0.08
CA PRO A 163 -5.76 9.01 -1.39
C PRO A 163 -4.34 8.73 -1.85
N TRP A 164 -4.16 7.57 -2.47
CA TRP A 164 -2.91 7.21 -3.14
C TRP A 164 -3.06 7.36 -4.66
N ARG A 165 -1.97 7.72 -5.36
CA ARG A 165 -2.00 8.10 -6.78
C ARG A 165 -1.82 6.95 -7.76
N TRP A 166 -1.11 5.90 -7.39
CA TRP A 166 -0.80 4.76 -8.26
C TRP A 166 -1.61 3.49 -7.90
N PRO A 167 -2.11 2.70 -8.85
CA PRO A 167 -2.00 2.86 -10.29
C PRO A 167 -3.10 3.77 -10.87
N GLY A 168 -4.05 4.20 -10.05
CA GLY A 168 -5.09 5.16 -10.43
C GLY A 168 -5.48 6.08 -9.28
N TYR A 169 -5.83 7.32 -9.59
CA TYR A 169 -6.23 8.31 -8.59
C TYR A 169 -7.74 8.61 -8.66
N PRO A 170 -8.47 8.60 -7.53
CA PRO A 170 -7.95 8.40 -6.18
C PRO A 170 -8.03 6.93 -5.72
N SER A 171 -6.91 6.35 -5.29
CA SER A 171 -6.90 5.03 -4.66
C SER A 171 -7.38 5.08 -3.20
N ARG A 172 -7.94 3.97 -2.72
CA ARG A 172 -8.55 3.79 -1.40
C ARG A 172 -8.14 2.47 -0.77
N PHE A 173 -8.12 2.45 0.56
CA PHE A 173 -7.65 1.33 1.36
C PHE A 173 -8.76 0.89 2.32
N TYR A 174 -8.91 -0.42 2.50
CA TYR A 174 -9.95 -1.00 3.34
C TYR A 174 -9.38 -2.13 4.19
N ALA A 175 -10.04 -2.39 5.32
CA ALA A 175 -9.71 -3.52 6.18
C ALA A 175 -10.95 -4.12 6.85
N GLY A 176 -10.93 -5.44 7.03
CA GLY A 176 -11.83 -6.19 7.90
C GLY A 176 -11.06 -6.81 9.06
N ASP A 177 -11.55 -7.93 9.59
CA ASP A 177 -10.90 -8.60 10.72
C ASP A 177 -9.57 -9.25 10.30
N ASP A 178 -9.58 -10.01 9.21
CA ASP A 178 -8.43 -10.78 8.72
C ASP A 178 -8.16 -10.55 7.22
N VAL A 179 -8.68 -9.43 6.69
CA VAL A 179 -8.63 -9.07 5.28
C VAL A 179 -8.23 -7.60 5.12
N VAL A 180 -7.48 -7.31 4.07
CA VAL A 180 -7.24 -5.95 3.55
C VAL A 180 -7.67 -5.86 2.10
N ALA A 181 -8.05 -4.66 1.67
CA ALA A 181 -8.29 -4.38 0.27
C ALA A 181 -7.74 -3.03 -0.17
N PHE A 182 -7.48 -2.95 -1.47
CA PHE A 182 -7.00 -1.78 -2.18
C PHE A 182 -7.88 -1.62 -3.42
N ALA A 183 -8.36 -0.40 -3.68
CA ALA A 183 -9.18 -0.14 -4.85
C ALA A 183 -8.84 1.21 -5.47
N CYS A 184 -8.89 1.29 -6.80
CA CYS A 184 -8.63 2.51 -7.54
C CYS A 184 -9.52 2.58 -8.79
N PRO A 185 -9.72 3.78 -9.37
CA PRO A 185 -10.28 3.87 -10.72
C PRO A 185 -9.44 3.08 -11.71
N ASN A 186 -10.10 2.46 -12.68
CA ASN A 186 -9.43 1.85 -13.82
C ASN A 186 -9.99 2.44 -15.11
N GLU A 187 -9.17 3.27 -15.76
CA GLU A 187 -9.52 3.91 -17.02
C GLU A 187 -9.34 2.92 -18.18
N GLY A 188 -10.19 3.02 -19.21
CA GLY A 188 -10.12 2.12 -20.38
C GLY A 188 -10.94 0.84 -20.25
N GLY A 189 -11.97 0.85 -19.40
CA GLY A 189 -12.89 -0.27 -19.23
C GLY A 189 -13.69 -0.62 -20.49
N PRO A 190 -14.42 -1.74 -20.46
CA PRO A 190 -15.15 -2.27 -21.62
C PRO A 190 -16.25 -1.33 -22.13
N SER A 191 -16.64 -0.33 -21.34
CA SER A 191 -17.53 0.76 -21.73
C SER A 191 -16.91 2.10 -21.38
N GLN A 192 -17.09 3.10 -22.25
CA GLN A 192 -16.71 4.50 -21.97
C GLN A 192 -17.76 5.24 -21.12
N ASP A 193 -18.96 4.68 -20.98
CA ASP A 193 -20.10 5.34 -20.33
C ASP A 193 -20.20 5.05 -18.82
N GLU A 194 -19.37 4.15 -18.29
CA GLU A 194 -19.43 3.71 -16.90
C GLU A 194 -18.05 3.74 -16.24
N PRO A 195 -17.91 4.29 -15.02
CA PRO A 195 -16.66 4.24 -14.29
C PRO A 195 -16.39 2.82 -13.77
N TYR A 196 -15.22 2.30 -14.12
CA TYR A 196 -14.72 1.02 -13.62
C TYR A 196 -13.70 1.22 -12.51
N ARG A 197 -13.56 0.20 -11.66
CA ARG A 197 -12.55 0.14 -10.61
C ARG A 197 -11.80 -1.19 -10.68
N SER A 198 -10.51 -1.09 -10.38
CA SER A 198 -9.72 -2.24 -9.98
C SER A 198 -9.84 -2.43 -8.48
N VAL A 199 -10.02 -3.67 -8.06
CA VAL A 199 -10.10 -4.07 -6.64
C VAL A 199 -9.16 -5.24 -6.43
N TRP A 200 -8.34 -5.16 -5.40
CA TRP A 200 -7.50 -6.24 -4.91
C TRP A 200 -7.82 -6.49 -3.44
N VAL A 201 -7.94 -7.77 -3.08
CA VAL A 201 -8.28 -8.21 -1.74
C VAL A 201 -7.29 -9.28 -1.33
N GLY A 202 -6.67 -9.09 -0.16
CA GLY A 202 -5.78 -10.07 0.45
C GLY A 202 -6.35 -10.54 1.78
N GLY A 203 -6.39 -11.86 1.99
CA GLY A 203 -6.76 -12.49 3.26
C GLY A 203 -5.58 -13.16 3.94
N LEU A 204 -5.64 -13.27 5.27
CA LEU A 204 -4.69 -14.09 6.05
C LEU A 204 -4.90 -15.59 5.85
N ASP A 205 -6.13 -15.98 5.53
CA ASP A 205 -6.55 -17.33 5.16
C ASP A 205 -7.72 -17.27 4.17
N GLU A 206 -8.13 -18.43 3.65
CA GLU A 206 -9.27 -18.53 2.73
C GLU A 206 -10.61 -18.09 3.35
N HIS A 207 -10.78 -18.27 4.67
CA HIS A 207 -12.03 -17.93 5.35
C HIS A 207 -12.23 -16.41 5.39
N ALA A 208 -11.15 -15.64 5.53
CA ALA A 208 -11.17 -14.19 5.47
C ALA A 208 -11.75 -13.63 4.15
N LEU A 209 -11.72 -14.41 3.07
CA LEU A 209 -12.27 -14.03 1.76
C LEU A 209 -13.71 -14.50 1.53
N SER A 210 -14.31 -15.24 2.46
CA SER A 210 -15.64 -15.85 2.28
C SER A 210 -16.76 -14.84 2.00
N PHE A 211 -16.60 -13.59 2.44
CA PHE A 211 -17.55 -12.51 2.16
C PHE A 211 -17.61 -12.13 0.67
N LEU A 212 -16.57 -12.44 -0.13
CA LEU A 212 -16.56 -12.18 -1.56
C LEU A 212 -17.40 -13.16 -2.36
N ALA A 213 -17.72 -14.34 -1.81
CA ALA A 213 -18.41 -15.41 -2.54
C ALA A 213 -19.70 -14.96 -3.29
N PRO A 214 -20.55 -14.08 -2.74
CA PRO A 214 -21.73 -13.57 -3.46
C PRO A 214 -21.41 -12.61 -4.62
N HIS A 215 -20.18 -12.10 -4.68
CA HIS A 215 -19.70 -11.10 -5.63
C HIS A 215 -18.77 -11.67 -6.70
N LEU A 216 -18.33 -12.92 -6.55
CA LEU A 216 -17.46 -13.57 -7.53
C LEU A 216 -18.21 -13.78 -8.85
N THR A 217 -17.67 -13.17 -9.89
CA THR A 217 -18.13 -13.28 -11.29
C THR A 217 -16.93 -13.66 -12.16
N ALA A 218 -17.13 -13.78 -13.48
CA ALA A 218 -16.02 -14.00 -14.41
C ALA A 218 -15.01 -12.83 -14.47
N ALA A 219 -15.27 -11.71 -13.79
CA ALA A 219 -14.37 -10.57 -13.70
C ALA A 219 -13.30 -10.70 -12.59
N TRP A 220 -13.39 -11.73 -11.75
CA TRP A 220 -12.46 -11.96 -10.64
C TRP A 220 -11.44 -13.05 -10.96
N ASP A 221 -10.17 -12.74 -10.70
CA ASP A 221 -9.06 -13.67 -10.62
C ASP A 221 -8.83 -14.05 -9.14
N MET A 222 -8.62 -15.33 -8.86
CA MET A 222 -8.44 -15.87 -7.51
C MET A 222 -7.10 -16.60 -7.41
N ASP A 223 -6.35 -16.35 -6.34
CA ASP A 223 -5.06 -16.98 -6.02
C ASP A 223 -5.14 -17.82 -4.75
#